data_AF-A0A2S8PSA4-F1
#
_entry.id   AF-A0A2S8PSA4-F1
#
_cell.length_a   1.000
_cell.length_b   1.000
_cell.length_c   1.000
_cell.angle_alpha   90.00
_cell.angle_beta   90.00
_cell.angle_gamma   90.00
#
_symmetry.space_group_name_H-M   'P 1'
#
loop_
_entity.id
_entity.type
_entity.pdbx_description
1 polymer ?
#
loop_
_entity_poly.entity_id
_entity_poly.type
_entity_poly.pdbx_seq_one_letter_code
_entity_poly.pdbx_strand_id
1 'polypeptide(L)'
;GADVVFVAGCELSLFMKGILEGATSFDRIGVLMSPWRLLKYTIRKGSFHKRLNAFLSKAVNVIREHFHGQVTYASGTWENVNWDLFDIVSADHYRDVNNDKRYREQLRAYFKHGKPVVITEFGCCTYEGAQDRGGFGWNVVDHGHSPKRLGEGIVRDEQVQVRYMRELFDIFQEEGVDGAFWFTFAMPSYPYDEEPAFNLDTASYSVVRTFKDGRTGGVYPGMPWDTKASFAALGELYDRP
;
A
#
# COMPACT_ATOMS: atom_id res chain seq x y z
N GLY A 1 -22.37 -11.65 15.70
CA GLY A 1 -22.26 -11.15 14.31
C GLY A 1 -20.84 -11.35 13.85
N ALA A 2 -20.51 -11.03 12.60
CA ALA A 2 -19.10 -10.98 12.18
C ALA A 2 -18.40 -9.83 12.93
N ASP A 3 -17.14 -10.03 13.31
CA ASP A 3 -16.30 -8.98 13.88
C ASP A 3 -15.86 -8.05 12.74
N VAL A 4 -16.43 -6.85 12.71
CA VAL A 4 -16.18 -5.85 11.67
C VAL A 4 -15.36 -4.71 12.26
N VAL A 5 -14.34 -4.28 11.52
CA VAL A 5 -13.52 -3.09 11.82
C VAL A 5 -13.80 -2.02 10.77
N PHE A 6 -14.05 -0.79 11.20
CA PHE A 6 -14.23 0.35 10.30
C PHE A 6 -12.89 1.05 10.06
N VAL A 7 -12.43 1.10 8.81
CA VAL A 7 -11.23 1.85 8.41
C VAL A 7 -11.68 3.26 7.96
N ALA A 8 -11.35 4.28 8.76
CA ALA A 8 -11.82 5.65 8.58
C ALA A 8 -11.32 6.33 7.29
N GLY A 9 -10.27 5.78 6.67
CA GLY A 9 -9.66 6.25 5.44
C GLY A 9 -8.28 5.63 5.24
N CYS A 10 -7.68 5.91 4.08
CA CYS A 10 -6.33 5.50 3.70
C CYS A 10 -5.58 6.73 3.18
N GLU A 11 -4.38 6.97 3.72
CA GLU A 11 -3.43 8.03 3.32
C GLU A 11 -4.10 9.35 2.89
N LEU A 12 -5.00 9.88 3.72
CA LEU A 12 -5.84 11.01 3.34
C LEU A 12 -5.03 12.28 3.07
N SER A 13 -3.79 12.39 3.56
CA SER A 13 -2.89 13.46 3.13
C SER A 13 -2.62 13.45 1.61
N LEU A 14 -2.63 12.27 0.97
CA LEU A 14 -2.45 12.07 -0.46
C LEU A 14 -3.76 11.89 -1.22
N PHE A 15 -4.76 11.24 -0.66
CA PHE A 15 -6.01 10.94 -1.39
C PHE A 15 -7.12 11.96 -1.18
N MET A 16 -7.11 12.73 -0.09
CA MET A 16 -8.11 13.74 0.18
C MET A 16 -7.63 15.14 -0.20
N LYS A 17 -8.43 15.84 -1.02
CA LYS A 17 -8.19 17.24 -1.32
C LYS A 17 -8.33 18.09 -0.04
N GLY A 18 -7.35 18.95 0.23
CA GLY A 18 -7.40 19.94 1.31
C GLY A 18 -6.43 19.70 2.46
N ILE A 19 -5.82 18.51 2.59
CA ILE A 19 -4.81 18.23 3.62
C ILE A 19 -3.41 18.70 3.17
N LEU A 20 -2.98 18.26 1.98
CA LEU A 20 -1.82 18.76 1.24
C LEU A 20 -2.25 19.57 0.02
N GLU A 21 -1.35 20.42 -0.49
CA GLU A 21 -1.57 21.20 -1.71
C GLU A 21 -1.45 20.34 -2.96
N GLY A 22 -2.44 20.43 -3.85
CA GLY A 22 -2.45 19.70 -5.12
C GLY A 22 -3.88 19.37 -5.57
N ALA A 23 -4.12 19.40 -6.88
CA ALA A 23 -5.40 19.02 -7.45
C ALA A 23 -5.51 17.50 -7.52
N THR A 24 -4.42 16.83 -7.89
CA THR A 24 -4.31 15.37 -8.03
C THR A 24 -3.50 14.75 -6.88
N SER A 25 -3.58 13.43 -6.72
CA SER A 25 -2.72 12.72 -5.77
C SER A 25 -1.24 12.86 -6.14
N PHE A 26 -0.90 12.87 -7.43
CA PHE A 26 0.46 13.11 -7.92
C PHE A 26 1.01 14.48 -7.53
N ASP A 27 0.17 15.53 -7.58
CA ASP A 27 0.59 16.87 -7.12
C ASP A 27 0.97 16.84 -5.63
N ARG A 28 0.17 16.14 -4.80
CA ARG A 28 0.38 16.04 -3.35
C ARG A 28 1.60 15.18 -3.01
N ILE A 29 1.81 14.08 -3.72
CA ILE A 29 3.06 13.29 -3.67
C ILE A 29 4.26 14.20 -4.01
N GLY A 30 4.17 14.99 -5.08
CA GLY A 30 5.24 15.91 -5.47
C GLY A 30 5.50 17.05 -4.48
N VAL A 31 4.53 17.39 -3.62
CA VAL A 31 4.76 18.29 -2.48
C VAL A 31 5.49 17.56 -1.37
N LEU A 32 5.06 16.35 -1.01
CA LEU A 32 5.65 15.55 0.07
C LEU A 32 7.11 15.16 -0.23
N MET A 33 7.40 14.77 -1.47
CA MET A 33 8.75 14.36 -1.92
C MET A 33 9.73 15.53 -2.07
N SER A 34 9.27 16.78 -1.97
CA SER A 34 10.11 17.96 -2.12
C SER A 34 10.25 18.70 -0.78
N PRO A 35 11.41 18.60 -0.10
CA PRO A 35 11.63 19.26 1.20
C PRO A 35 11.33 20.76 1.16
N TRP A 36 11.71 21.44 0.07
CA TRP A 36 11.44 22.87 -0.10
C TRP A 36 9.96 23.19 -0.29
N ARG A 37 9.24 22.41 -1.11
CA ARG A 37 7.79 22.62 -1.30
C ARG A 37 7.03 22.31 -0.01
N LEU A 38 7.37 21.23 0.69
CA LEU A 38 6.77 20.86 1.96
C LEU A 38 7.01 21.91 3.05
N LEU A 39 8.24 22.45 3.14
CA LEU A 39 8.58 23.53 4.08
C LEU A 39 7.78 24.80 3.76
N LYS A 40 7.80 25.25 2.50
CA LYS A 40 7.03 26.42 2.05
C LYS A 40 5.53 26.26 2.33
N TYR A 41 4.99 25.07 2.06
CA TYR A 41 3.61 24.74 2.34
C TYR A 41 3.30 24.79 3.84
N THR A 42 4.17 24.21 4.67
CA THR A 42 4.03 24.19 6.13
C THR A 42 4.10 25.58 6.73
N ILE A 43 4.98 26.46 6.24
CA ILE A 43 5.04 27.87 6.66
C ILE A 43 3.73 28.59 6.32
N ARG A 44 3.18 28.38 5.12
CA ARG A 44 1.99 29.08 4.64
C ARG A 44 0.68 28.59 5.26
N LYS A 45 0.54 27.29 5.47
CA LYS A 45 -0.74 26.64 5.86
C LYS A 45 -0.69 25.98 7.23
N GLY A 46 0.48 25.91 7.87
CA GLY A 46 0.72 25.12 9.08
C GLY A 46 0.93 23.63 8.78
N SER A 47 1.15 22.85 9.84
CA SER A 47 1.35 21.40 9.75
C SER A 47 0.15 20.66 9.15
N PHE A 48 0.39 19.83 8.13
CA PHE A 48 -0.65 18.98 7.56
C PHE A 48 -1.13 17.90 8.52
N HIS A 49 -0.28 17.42 9.42
CA HIS A 49 -0.69 16.48 10.48
C HIS A 49 -1.79 17.07 11.38
N LYS A 50 -1.71 18.37 11.72
CA LYS A 50 -2.77 19.02 12.52
C LYS A 50 -4.10 19.05 11.77
N ARG A 51 -4.08 19.33 10.47
CA ARG A 51 -5.30 19.32 9.63
C ARG A 51 -5.85 17.92 9.44
N LEU A 52 -4.97 16.93 9.22
CA LEU A 52 -5.34 15.53 9.13
C LEU A 52 -6.04 15.09 10.42
N ASN A 53 -5.44 15.32 11.59
CA ASN A 53 -6.03 14.92 12.87
C ASN A 53 -7.32 15.68 13.21
N ALA A 54 -7.43 16.95 12.81
CA ALA A 54 -8.70 17.69 12.95
C ALA A 54 -9.82 17.09 12.09
N PHE A 55 -9.49 16.60 10.89
CA PHE A 55 -10.45 15.88 10.05
C PHE A 55 -10.78 14.51 10.65
N LEU A 56 -9.77 13.71 11.01
CA LEU A 56 -9.95 12.37 11.58
C LEU A 56 -10.80 12.41 12.86
N SER A 57 -10.61 13.40 13.74
CA SER A 57 -11.45 13.56 14.92
C SER A 57 -12.93 13.76 14.56
N LYS A 58 -13.24 14.58 13.55
CA LYS A 58 -14.63 14.76 13.09
C LYS A 58 -15.17 13.48 12.46
N ALA A 59 -14.39 12.82 11.60
CA ALA A 59 -14.78 11.58 10.95
C ALA A 59 -15.06 10.47 11.96
N VAL A 60 -14.17 10.28 12.94
CA VAL A 60 -14.33 9.28 14.01
C VAL A 60 -15.57 9.57 14.84
N ASN A 61 -15.86 10.83 15.20
CA ASN A 61 -17.08 11.16 15.94
C ASN A 61 -18.33 10.70 15.17
N VAL A 62 -18.42 11.02 13.87
CA VAL A 62 -19.56 10.58 13.04
C VAL A 62 -19.59 9.06 12.87
N ILE A 63 -18.44 8.40 12.69
CA ILE A 63 -18.38 6.94 12.64
C ILE A 63 -18.95 6.35 13.93
N ARG A 64 -18.55 6.86 15.10
CA ARG A 64 -18.99 6.34 16.40
C ARG A 64 -20.47 6.59 16.70
N GLU A 65 -21.09 7.59 16.08
CA GLU A 65 -22.55 7.81 16.15
C GLU A 65 -23.35 6.69 15.45
N HIS A 66 -22.75 6.02 14.47
CA HIS A 66 -23.42 5.01 13.63
C HIS A 66 -22.83 3.60 13.72
N PHE A 67 -21.62 3.47 14.26
CA PHE A 67 -20.86 2.23 14.29
C PHE A 67 -20.17 2.06 15.65
N HIS A 68 -20.47 0.93 16.30
CA HIS A 68 -20.01 0.62 17.66
C HIS A 68 -18.95 -0.49 17.71
N GLY A 69 -18.46 -0.95 16.55
CA GLY A 69 -17.31 -1.86 16.47
C GLY A 69 -15.98 -1.11 16.54
N GLN A 70 -14.88 -1.82 16.27
CA GLN A 70 -13.54 -1.25 16.30
C GLN A 70 -13.28 -0.31 15.12
N VAL A 71 -12.56 0.79 15.34
CA VAL A 71 -12.24 1.79 14.32
C VAL A 71 -10.74 1.97 14.20
N THR A 72 -10.25 2.06 12.96
CA THR A 72 -8.84 2.31 12.65
C THR A 72 -8.68 3.26 11.46
N TYR A 73 -7.45 3.50 11.02
CA TYR A 73 -7.10 4.38 9.91
C TYR A 73 -5.83 3.88 9.22
N ALA A 74 -5.88 3.62 7.91
CA ALA A 74 -4.73 3.18 7.13
C ALA A 74 -3.79 4.37 6.89
N SER A 75 -2.75 4.50 7.71
CA SER A 75 -1.87 5.67 7.71
C SER A 75 -0.66 5.46 6.81
N GLY A 76 -0.30 6.48 6.04
CA GLY A 76 1.02 6.51 5.42
C GLY A 76 2.09 6.67 6.50
N THR A 77 3.27 6.07 6.34
CA THR A 77 4.36 6.15 7.34
C THR A 77 4.86 7.56 7.62
N TRP A 78 4.53 8.53 6.76
CA TRP A 78 4.81 9.96 6.94
C TRP A 78 3.73 10.71 7.73
N GLU A 79 2.61 10.08 8.11
CA GLU A 79 1.50 10.73 8.81
C GLU A 79 1.62 10.59 10.33
N ASN A 80 1.78 11.72 11.04
CA ASN A 80 1.66 11.74 12.50
C ASN A 80 0.19 11.73 12.92
N VAL A 81 -0.39 10.53 13.05
CA VAL A 81 -1.79 10.30 13.45
C VAL A 81 -1.95 10.35 14.97
N ASN A 82 -3.04 10.95 15.44
CA ASN A 82 -3.48 10.86 16.82
C ASN A 82 -4.18 9.51 17.06
N TRP A 83 -3.39 8.50 17.44
CA TRP A 83 -3.89 7.15 17.68
C TRP A 83 -4.85 7.03 18.86
N ASP A 84 -4.96 8.03 19.74
CA ASP A 84 -5.93 8.02 20.84
C ASP A 84 -7.39 7.97 20.36
N LEU A 85 -7.64 8.38 19.10
CA LEU A 85 -8.97 8.35 18.48
C LEU A 85 -9.41 6.95 18.01
N PHE A 86 -8.47 6.00 17.90
CA PHE A 86 -8.68 4.72 17.23
C PHE A 86 -8.46 3.54 18.18
N ASP A 87 -9.03 2.38 17.86
CA ASP A 87 -8.87 1.16 18.65
C ASP A 87 -7.64 0.35 18.23
N ILE A 88 -7.25 0.48 16.95
CA ILE A 88 -6.14 -0.23 16.32
C ILE A 88 -5.22 0.81 15.68
N VAL A 89 -3.91 0.61 15.84
CA VAL A 89 -2.87 1.36 15.15
C VAL A 89 -2.59 0.66 13.83
N SER A 90 -2.62 1.39 12.72
CA SER A 90 -2.33 0.76 11.42
C SER A 90 -1.54 1.63 10.46
N ALA A 91 -0.78 0.98 9.59
CA ALA A 91 0.06 1.67 8.62
C ALA A 91 0.16 0.92 7.28
N ASP A 92 0.25 1.71 6.23
CA ASP A 92 0.60 1.30 4.88
C ASP A 92 2.13 1.34 4.80
N HIS A 93 2.77 0.22 5.19
CA HIS A 93 4.18 0.16 5.55
C HIS A 93 5.01 -0.72 4.62
N TYR A 94 5.44 -0.12 3.52
CA TYR A 94 6.38 -0.73 2.59
C TYR A 94 7.83 -0.70 3.11
N ARG A 95 8.56 -1.79 2.90
CA ARG A 95 10.02 -1.86 2.98
C ARG A 95 10.63 -1.47 1.64
N ASP A 96 11.65 -0.63 1.66
CA ASP A 96 12.41 -0.18 0.50
C ASP A 96 13.91 -0.09 0.84
N VAL A 97 14.72 0.37 -0.11
CA VAL A 97 16.17 0.54 0.09
C VAL A 97 16.53 1.60 1.14
N ASN A 98 15.64 2.56 1.42
CA ASN A 98 15.90 3.66 2.34
C ASN A 98 15.62 3.27 3.79
N ASN A 99 14.72 2.31 4.01
CA ASN A 99 14.34 1.87 5.34
C ASN A 99 14.74 0.43 5.68
N ASP A 100 15.31 -0.36 4.77
CA ASP A 100 15.68 -1.77 4.98
C ASP A 100 16.32 -2.06 6.35
N LYS A 101 17.34 -1.30 6.75
CA LYS A 101 18.10 -1.46 8.00
C LYS A 101 17.33 -1.01 9.24
N ARG A 102 16.30 -0.20 9.05
CA ARG A 102 15.51 0.45 10.12
C ARG A 102 14.04 0.03 10.11
N TYR A 103 13.64 -0.87 9.21
CA TYR A 103 12.24 -1.23 9.03
C TYR A 103 11.63 -1.76 10.32
N ARG A 104 12.34 -2.69 11.00
CA ARG A 104 11.94 -3.21 12.32
C ARG A 104 11.85 -2.13 13.39
N GLU A 105 12.81 -1.19 13.42
CA GLU A 105 12.80 -0.07 14.37
C GLU A 105 11.57 0.83 14.14
N GLN A 106 11.27 1.14 12.88
CA GLN A 106 10.11 1.94 12.48
C GLN A 106 8.80 1.23 12.83
N LEU A 107 8.71 -0.08 12.54
CA LEU A 107 7.57 -0.91 12.91
C LEU A 107 7.33 -0.94 14.42
N ARG A 108 8.39 -1.16 15.22
CA ARG A 108 8.33 -1.14 16.70
C ARG A 108 7.78 0.16 17.27
N ALA A 109 7.99 1.28 16.57
CA ALA A 109 7.52 2.58 17.04
C ALA A 109 5.98 2.69 17.08
N TYR A 110 5.24 1.84 16.37
CA TYR A 110 3.77 1.80 16.42
C TYR A 110 3.26 1.14 17.71
N PHE A 111 3.99 0.18 18.28
CA PHE A 111 3.59 -0.53 19.51
C PHE A 111 3.62 0.34 20.76
N LYS A 112 4.31 1.48 20.74
CA LYS A 112 4.36 2.43 21.88
C LYS A 112 2.98 2.94 22.32
N HIS A 113 1.97 2.81 21.45
CA HIS A 113 0.60 3.23 21.72
C HIS A 113 -0.19 2.21 22.55
N GLY A 114 0.35 1.02 22.82
CA GLY A 114 -0.30 0.00 23.66
C GLY A 114 -1.60 -0.54 23.07
N LYS A 115 -1.72 -0.54 21.74
CA LYS A 115 -2.89 -0.98 20.96
C LYS A 115 -2.46 -2.03 19.94
N PRO A 116 -3.38 -2.88 19.44
CA PRO A 116 -3.08 -3.78 18.34
C PRO A 116 -2.49 -3.02 17.15
N VAL A 117 -1.50 -3.61 16.49
CA VAL A 117 -0.81 -3.03 15.33
C VAL A 117 -1.13 -3.86 14.10
N VAL A 118 -1.68 -3.22 13.07
CA VAL A 118 -2.06 -3.86 11.81
C VAL A 118 -1.36 -3.18 10.63
N ILE A 119 -0.71 -3.95 9.76
CA ILE A 119 -0.17 -3.43 8.50
C ILE A 119 -1.26 -3.50 7.43
N THR A 120 -1.93 -2.38 7.20
CA THR A 120 -3.10 -2.28 6.31
C THR A 120 -2.74 -2.37 4.83
N GLU A 121 -1.48 -2.09 4.51
CA GLU A 121 -0.99 -2.21 3.14
C GLU A 121 0.53 -2.44 3.12
N PHE A 122 0.95 -3.44 2.36
CA PHE A 122 2.32 -3.68 1.93
C PHE A 122 2.30 -4.57 0.68
N GLY A 123 3.36 -4.54 -0.12
CA GLY A 123 3.42 -5.35 -1.33
C GLY A 123 4.65 -5.08 -2.16
N CYS A 124 4.79 -5.82 -3.24
CA CYS A 124 5.90 -5.69 -4.16
C CYS A 124 5.44 -5.88 -5.61
N CYS A 125 6.07 -5.16 -6.54
CA CYS A 125 5.86 -5.38 -7.97
C CYS A 125 6.58 -6.65 -8.46
N THR A 126 6.30 -7.03 -9.71
CA THR A 126 6.67 -8.34 -10.27
C THR A 126 7.95 -8.29 -11.12
N TYR A 127 8.99 -7.60 -10.67
CA TYR A 127 10.25 -7.45 -11.43
C TYR A 127 11.49 -7.37 -10.54
N GLU A 128 12.66 -7.68 -11.12
CA GLU A 128 13.95 -7.62 -10.43
C GLU A 128 14.24 -6.21 -9.87
N GLY A 129 14.46 -6.12 -8.56
CA GLY A 129 14.71 -4.84 -7.88
C GLY A 129 13.44 -4.10 -7.42
N ALA A 130 12.25 -4.67 -7.63
CA ALA A 130 11.01 -4.10 -7.11
C ALA A 130 10.99 -4.02 -5.57
N GLN A 131 11.64 -4.97 -4.89
CA GLN A 131 11.72 -5.03 -3.42
C GLN A 131 12.38 -3.80 -2.78
N ASP A 132 13.17 -3.06 -3.54
CA ASP A 132 13.92 -1.89 -3.09
C ASP A 132 13.18 -0.58 -3.35
N ARG A 133 12.00 -0.64 -3.99
CA ARG A 133 11.21 0.52 -4.42
C ARG A 133 9.93 0.74 -3.60
N GLY A 134 9.58 -0.17 -2.70
CA GLY A 134 8.42 -0.05 -1.81
C GLY A 134 7.13 0.35 -2.54
N GLY A 135 6.40 1.34 -2.00
CA GLY A 135 5.17 1.88 -2.57
C GLY A 135 5.34 2.62 -3.92
N PHE A 136 6.57 2.78 -4.41
CA PHE A 136 6.88 3.40 -5.72
C PHE A 136 7.29 2.38 -6.80
N GLY A 137 7.18 1.08 -6.53
CA GLY A 137 7.47 0.00 -7.49
C GLY A 137 6.72 0.13 -8.82
N TRP A 138 5.51 0.70 -8.84
CA TRP A 138 4.75 0.93 -10.07
C TRP A 138 5.37 1.96 -11.02
N ASN A 139 6.27 2.82 -10.53
CA ASN A 139 6.85 3.95 -11.25
C ASN A 139 7.99 3.55 -12.20
N VAL A 140 7.79 2.45 -12.94
CA VAL A 140 8.61 1.97 -14.06
C VAL A 140 7.84 1.98 -15.38
N VAL A 141 6.56 2.34 -15.33
CA VAL A 141 5.69 2.50 -16.50
C VAL A 141 5.85 3.92 -17.05
N ASP A 142 6.11 4.02 -18.35
CA ASP A 142 6.03 5.27 -19.09
C ASP A 142 4.56 5.63 -19.34
N HIS A 143 4.03 6.51 -18.51
CA HIS A 143 2.68 7.04 -18.63
C HIS A 143 2.53 8.13 -19.70
N GLY A 144 3.63 8.63 -20.27
CA GLY A 144 3.64 9.60 -21.36
C GLY A 144 3.50 8.98 -22.75
N HIS A 145 3.75 7.67 -22.86
CA HIS A 145 3.59 6.92 -24.10
C HIS A 145 2.17 6.35 -24.27
N SER A 146 1.71 6.22 -25.52
CA SER A 146 0.44 5.58 -25.87
C SER A 146 0.67 4.53 -26.98
N PRO A 147 0.48 3.23 -26.71
CA PRO A 147 0.06 2.63 -25.44
C PRO A 147 1.14 2.74 -24.35
N LYS A 148 0.76 2.76 -23.07
CA LYS A 148 1.72 2.75 -21.96
C LYS A 148 2.66 1.55 -22.09
N ARG A 149 3.93 1.73 -21.74
CA ARG A 149 4.97 0.69 -21.83
C ARG A 149 5.87 0.69 -20.60
N LEU A 150 6.54 -0.41 -20.35
CA LEU A 150 7.62 -0.48 -19.35
C LEU A 150 8.85 0.29 -19.86
N GLY A 151 9.65 0.80 -18.92
CA GLY A 151 11.01 1.25 -19.22
C GLY A 151 11.91 0.11 -19.71
N GLU A 152 12.99 0.45 -20.40
CA GLU A 152 13.99 -0.53 -20.84
C GLU A 152 14.66 -1.22 -19.65
N GLY A 153 14.99 -2.51 -19.81
CA GLY A 153 15.72 -3.29 -18.79
C GLY A 153 14.89 -3.79 -17.61
N ILE A 154 13.57 -3.58 -17.61
CA ILE A 154 12.68 -4.15 -16.57
C ILE A 154 12.45 -5.64 -16.87
N VAL A 155 13.02 -6.50 -16.03
CA VAL A 155 12.90 -7.96 -16.15
C VAL A 155 11.86 -8.48 -15.18
N ARG A 156 10.82 -9.13 -15.71
CA ARG A 156 9.75 -9.74 -14.91
C ARG A 156 10.27 -10.92 -14.08
N ASP A 157 9.98 -10.92 -12.78
CA ASP A 157 10.24 -12.04 -11.87
C ASP A 157 9.14 -12.10 -10.78
N GLU A 158 8.27 -13.11 -10.84
CA GLU A 158 7.22 -13.32 -9.83
C GLU A 158 7.79 -13.74 -8.48
N GLN A 159 8.97 -14.34 -8.45
CA GLN A 159 9.60 -14.79 -7.21
C GLN A 159 10.11 -13.61 -6.36
N VAL A 160 10.28 -12.41 -6.95
CA VAL A 160 10.55 -11.19 -6.17
C VAL A 160 9.42 -10.91 -5.19
N GLN A 161 8.16 -11.04 -5.62
CA GLN A 161 7.00 -10.86 -4.72
C GLN A 161 7.03 -11.89 -3.60
N VAL A 162 7.27 -13.17 -3.92
CA VAL A 162 7.28 -14.27 -2.95
C VAL A 162 8.38 -14.08 -1.90
N ARG A 163 9.60 -13.72 -2.30
CA ARG A 163 10.72 -13.47 -1.36
C ARG A 163 10.42 -12.30 -0.43
N TYR A 164 9.96 -11.18 -0.99
CA TYR A 164 9.60 -9.99 -0.22
C TYR A 164 8.44 -10.26 0.76
N MET A 165 7.43 -11.00 0.31
CA MET A 165 6.30 -11.40 1.13
C MET A 165 6.77 -12.24 2.33
N ARG A 166 7.55 -13.30 2.10
CA ARG A 166 8.06 -14.14 3.19
C ARG A 166 8.92 -13.36 4.18
N GLU A 167 9.83 -12.52 3.69
CA GLU A 167 10.66 -11.64 4.54
C GLU A 167 9.79 -10.78 5.48
N LEU A 168 8.78 -10.09 4.94
CA LEU A 168 7.94 -9.21 5.74
C LEU A 168 7.00 -9.95 6.68
N PHE A 169 6.44 -11.09 6.28
CA PHE A 169 5.64 -11.91 7.19
C PHE A 169 6.46 -12.46 8.35
N ASP A 170 7.70 -12.90 8.11
CA ASP A 170 8.61 -13.33 9.18
C ASP A 170 8.89 -12.16 10.15
N ILE A 171 9.13 -10.95 9.63
CA ILE A 171 9.27 -9.73 10.45
C ILE A 171 7.99 -9.46 11.26
N PHE A 172 6.82 -9.48 10.63
CA PHE A 172 5.55 -9.19 11.28
C PHE A 172 5.24 -10.17 12.41
N GLN A 173 5.50 -11.46 12.18
CA GLN A 173 5.33 -12.49 13.19
C GLN A 173 6.28 -12.28 14.37
N GLU A 174 7.56 -12.00 14.12
CA GLU A 174 8.56 -11.79 15.17
C GLU A 174 8.32 -10.51 15.99
N GLU A 175 7.83 -9.45 15.36
CA GLU A 175 7.51 -8.18 16.03
C GLU A 175 6.13 -8.17 16.70
N GLY A 176 5.29 -9.20 16.46
CA GLY A 176 3.97 -9.35 17.07
C GLY A 176 2.89 -8.47 16.45
N VAL A 177 2.92 -8.27 15.12
CA VAL A 177 1.86 -7.58 14.37
C VAL A 177 0.58 -8.42 14.38
N ASP A 178 -0.55 -7.82 14.71
CA ASP A 178 -1.85 -8.49 14.88
C ASP A 178 -2.56 -8.81 13.54
N GLY A 179 -2.16 -8.14 12.47
CA GLY A 179 -2.71 -8.39 11.14
C GLY A 179 -1.91 -7.69 10.06
N ALA A 180 -1.89 -8.28 8.87
CA ALA A 180 -1.22 -7.70 7.70
C ALA A 180 -2.12 -7.92 6.49
N PHE A 181 -2.11 -7.01 5.51
CA PHE A 181 -2.90 -7.12 4.29
C PHE A 181 -2.03 -6.85 3.06
N TRP A 182 -1.84 -7.89 2.23
CA TRP A 182 -1.08 -7.76 0.99
C TRP A 182 -1.86 -6.92 -0.03
N PHE A 183 -1.25 -5.85 -0.50
CA PHE A 183 -1.72 -5.08 -1.64
C PHE A 183 -1.15 -5.71 -2.91
N THR A 184 -1.96 -6.26 -3.82
CA THR A 184 -3.43 -6.34 -3.82
C THR A 184 -3.90 -7.64 -4.47
N PHE A 185 -5.21 -7.93 -4.49
CA PHE A 185 -5.71 -9.10 -5.21
C PHE A 185 -5.46 -8.99 -6.71
N ALA A 186 -6.05 -7.97 -7.37
CA ALA A 186 -5.99 -7.76 -8.81
C ALA A 186 -5.80 -6.28 -9.16
N MET A 187 -5.16 -6.01 -10.31
CA MET A 187 -4.93 -4.64 -10.79
C MET A 187 -5.21 -4.53 -12.31
N PRO A 188 -6.50 -4.50 -12.73
CA PRO A 188 -6.88 -4.56 -14.15
C PRO A 188 -6.33 -3.41 -15.03
N SER A 189 -5.92 -2.29 -14.42
CA SER A 189 -5.26 -1.18 -15.11
C SER A 189 -3.81 -1.49 -15.54
N TYR A 190 -3.24 -2.59 -15.04
CA TYR A 190 -1.90 -3.11 -15.34
C TYR A 190 -2.05 -4.55 -15.88
N PRO A 191 -2.59 -4.72 -17.09
CA PRO A 191 -2.83 -6.03 -17.69
C PRO A 191 -1.52 -6.76 -18.01
N TYR A 192 -1.61 -8.08 -18.09
CA TYR A 192 -0.58 -8.91 -18.65
C TYR A 192 -0.60 -8.84 -20.18
N ASP A 193 0.60 -8.83 -20.77
CA ASP A 193 0.84 -8.94 -22.21
C ASP A 193 1.98 -9.94 -22.45
N GLU A 194 1.97 -10.64 -23.58
CA GLU A 194 3.08 -11.54 -23.95
C GLU A 194 4.29 -10.74 -24.43
N GLU A 195 4.08 -9.54 -24.99
CA GLU A 195 5.15 -8.61 -25.38
C GLU A 195 5.70 -7.90 -24.13
N PRO A 196 6.97 -8.14 -23.74
CA PRO A 196 7.51 -7.60 -22.50
C PRO A 196 7.39 -6.09 -22.37
N ALA A 197 7.55 -5.33 -23.46
CA ALA A 197 7.44 -3.87 -23.42
C ALA A 197 6.04 -3.37 -22.99
N PHE A 198 4.98 -4.13 -23.27
CA PHE A 198 3.60 -3.77 -22.97
C PHE A 198 2.99 -4.56 -21.80
N ASN A 199 3.76 -5.49 -21.22
CA ASN A 199 3.34 -6.30 -20.08
C ASN A 199 3.33 -5.49 -18.78
N LEU A 200 2.33 -4.61 -18.62
CA LEU A 200 2.20 -3.74 -17.46
C LEU A 200 2.02 -4.51 -16.15
N ASP A 201 1.52 -5.74 -16.18
CA ASP A 201 1.44 -6.61 -15.01
C ASP A 201 2.80 -6.81 -14.30
N THR A 202 3.90 -6.64 -15.04
CA THR A 202 5.26 -6.60 -14.46
C THR A 202 5.38 -5.52 -13.39
N ALA A 203 4.80 -4.34 -13.60
CA ALA A 203 4.74 -3.24 -12.64
C ALA A 203 3.51 -3.28 -11.72
N SER A 204 2.81 -4.42 -11.65
CA SER A 204 1.65 -4.61 -10.78
C SER A 204 2.04 -5.23 -9.44
N TYR A 205 1.36 -4.79 -8.39
CA TYR A 205 1.38 -5.36 -7.04
C TYR A 205 0.48 -6.58 -6.85
N SER A 206 -0.39 -6.85 -7.82
CA SER A 206 -1.41 -7.90 -7.74
C SER A 206 -0.81 -9.29 -7.54
N VAL A 207 -1.53 -10.17 -6.83
CA VAL A 207 -1.22 -11.60 -6.75
C VAL A 207 -1.76 -12.42 -7.94
N VAL A 208 -2.58 -11.80 -8.79
CA VAL A 208 -3.07 -12.39 -10.04
C VAL A 208 -2.68 -11.51 -11.22
N ARG A 209 -2.28 -12.12 -12.34
CA ARG A 209 -2.08 -11.39 -13.59
C ARG A 209 -3.42 -11.22 -14.28
N THR A 210 -3.78 -9.99 -14.64
CA THR A 210 -5.09 -9.67 -15.24
C THR A 210 -5.02 -9.67 -16.76
N PHE A 211 -6.10 -10.05 -17.44
CA PHE A 211 -6.14 -10.08 -18.90
C PHE A 211 -7.11 -9.06 -19.49
N LYS A 212 -6.89 -8.74 -20.77
CA LYS A 212 -7.78 -7.93 -21.61
C LYS A 212 -8.51 -8.80 -22.64
N ASP A 213 -9.46 -8.17 -23.34
CA ASP A 213 -10.09 -8.71 -24.55
C ASP A 213 -10.79 -10.07 -24.38
N GLY A 214 -11.33 -10.32 -23.18
CA GLY A 214 -12.12 -11.51 -22.88
C GLY A 214 -11.30 -12.79 -22.64
N ARG A 215 -9.95 -12.71 -22.64
CA ARG A 215 -9.10 -13.83 -22.21
C ARG A 215 -9.37 -14.18 -20.75
N THR A 216 -9.41 -15.47 -20.43
CA THR A 216 -9.65 -15.98 -19.07
C THR A 216 -8.47 -16.79 -18.54
N GLY A 217 -8.41 -16.93 -17.22
CA GLY A 217 -7.43 -17.75 -16.50
C GLY A 217 -7.49 -19.22 -16.85
N GLY A 218 -6.34 -19.88 -16.74
CA GLY A 218 -6.21 -21.33 -16.88
C GLY A 218 -6.51 -22.05 -15.57
N VAL A 219 -6.04 -21.52 -14.43
CA VAL A 219 -6.27 -22.13 -13.10
C VAL A 219 -7.73 -22.00 -12.67
N TYR A 220 -8.33 -20.84 -12.92
CA TYR A 220 -9.74 -20.56 -12.65
C TYR A 220 -10.48 -20.16 -13.94
N PRO A 221 -11.05 -21.14 -14.67
CA PRO A 221 -11.77 -20.88 -15.92
C PRO A 221 -12.90 -19.85 -15.73
N GLY A 222 -13.04 -18.93 -16.68
CA GLY A 222 -14.04 -17.86 -16.64
C GLY A 222 -13.62 -16.59 -15.87
N MET A 223 -12.53 -16.64 -15.10
CA MET A 223 -12.00 -15.45 -14.43
C MET A 223 -11.14 -14.62 -15.39
N PRO A 224 -11.21 -13.27 -15.38
CA PRO A 224 -10.43 -12.40 -16.27
C PRO A 224 -8.96 -12.23 -15.79
N TRP A 225 -8.43 -13.21 -15.08
CA TRP A 225 -7.11 -13.22 -14.48
C TRP A 225 -6.63 -14.65 -14.23
N ASP A 226 -5.33 -14.83 -14.03
CA ASP A 226 -4.69 -16.10 -13.66
C ASP A 226 -3.73 -15.90 -12.48
N THR A 227 -3.44 -16.94 -11.72
CA THR A 227 -2.61 -16.82 -10.50
C THR A 227 -1.15 -16.51 -10.83
N LYS A 228 -0.51 -15.63 -10.04
CA LYS A 228 0.95 -15.54 -9.96
C LYS A 228 1.50 -16.46 -8.87
N ALA A 229 2.81 -16.64 -8.82
CA ALA A 229 3.49 -17.35 -7.72
C ALA A 229 3.13 -16.79 -6.33
N SER A 230 2.93 -15.48 -6.22
CA SER A 230 2.53 -14.80 -4.99
C SER A 230 1.13 -15.20 -4.50
N PHE A 231 0.22 -15.65 -5.36
CA PHE A 231 -1.11 -16.13 -4.96
C PHE A 231 -1.02 -17.36 -4.05
N ALA A 232 -0.27 -18.37 -4.49
CA ALA A 232 -0.10 -19.60 -3.73
C ALA A 232 0.71 -19.34 -2.45
N ALA A 233 1.78 -18.54 -2.53
CA ALA A 233 2.59 -18.18 -1.37
C ALA A 233 1.79 -17.43 -0.30
N LEU A 234 0.87 -16.55 -0.70
CA LEU A 234 -0.01 -15.85 0.23
C LEU A 234 -0.95 -16.82 0.95
N GLY A 235 -1.57 -17.75 0.22
CA GLY A 235 -2.41 -18.79 0.82
C GLY A 235 -1.65 -19.62 1.85
N GLU A 236 -0.45 -20.09 1.49
CA GLU A 236 0.43 -20.84 2.40
C GLU A 236 0.78 -20.09 3.69
N LEU A 237 0.87 -18.76 3.64
CA LEU A 237 1.23 -17.94 4.81
C LEU A 237 0.06 -17.77 5.78
N TYR A 238 -1.17 -17.60 5.28
CA TYR A 238 -2.36 -17.50 6.13
C TYR A 238 -2.95 -18.84 6.58
N ASP A 239 -2.58 -19.94 5.91
CA ASP A 239 -2.90 -21.29 6.38
C ASP A 239 -2.00 -21.73 7.55
N ARG A 240 -0.96 -20.96 7.89
CA ARG A 240 -0.14 -21.23 9.08
C ARG A 240 -0.98 -20.95 10.34
N PRO A 241 -0.94 -21.86 11.33
CA PRO A 241 -1.66 -21.69 12.59
C PRO A 241 -1.13 -20.54 13.45
#